data_AF-A0A9D9WTS0-F1
#
_entry.id   AF-A0A9D9WTS0-F1
#
_cell.length_a   1.000
_cell.length_b   1.000
_cell.length_c   1.000
_cell.angle_alpha   90.00
_cell.angle_beta   90.00
_cell.angle_gamma   90.00
#
_symmetry.space_group_name_H-M   'P 1'
#
loop_
_entity.id
_entity.type
_entity.pdbx_description
1 polymer ?
#
loop_
_entity_poly.entity_id
_entity_poly.type
_entity_poly.pdbx_seq_one_letter_code
_entity_poly.pdbx_strand_id
1 'polypeptide(L)'
;MRDLGLDFQPRRPGLLTVVLLLAGIVLCADAWLEDSALRGRLDEVEAKLTQAKRRADRVDAGKRDSRPENVFSAEEAKTLRQTIGLIRIDWEQLYRSIDAATSEDIALLAIRPSAAGKAVQISGEARNMAAALAFVEALRREPLDKAVLLSHQIKQSDPQQPILFEIAATWLTGS
;
A
#
# COMPACT_ATOMS: atom_id res chain seq x y z
N MET A 1 -64.79 33.36 59.09
CA MET A 1 -64.42 32.43 58.00
C MET A 1 -64.56 33.21 56.71
N ARG A 2 -63.51 33.27 55.88
CA ARG A 2 -63.40 34.16 54.71
C ARG A 2 -64.19 33.59 53.54
N ASP A 3 -65.12 34.37 52.99
CA ASP A 3 -65.78 34.10 51.72
C ASP A 3 -64.76 34.27 50.58
N LEU A 4 -64.52 33.20 49.83
CA LEU A 4 -63.77 33.22 48.58
C LEU A 4 -64.78 33.39 47.44
N GLY A 5 -64.99 34.63 47.03
CA GLY A 5 -65.78 34.98 45.84
C GLY A 5 -65.11 34.42 44.59
N LEU A 6 -65.56 33.25 44.16
CA LEU A 6 -65.17 32.62 42.91
C LEU A 6 -65.99 33.24 41.77
N ASP A 7 -65.39 34.26 41.14
CA ASP A 7 -65.88 34.84 39.91
C ASP A 7 -65.52 33.92 38.74
N PHE A 8 -66.35 32.90 38.49
CA PHE A 8 -66.26 32.04 37.31
C PHE A 8 -67.16 32.60 36.21
N GLN A 9 -66.71 33.68 35.57
CA GLN A 9 -67.28 34.09 34.30
C GLN A 9 -66.70 33.18 33.20
N PRO A 10 -67.52 32.36 32.49
CA PRO A 10 -67.01 31.60 31.36
C PRO A 10 -66.77 32.59 30.21
N ARG A 11 -65.53 33.06 30.07
CA ARG A 11 -65.09 33.75 28.85
C ARG A 11 -65.19 32.74 27.70
N ARG A 12 -66.26 32.84 26.92
CA ARG A 12 -66.41 32.12 25.65
C ARG A 12 -65.14 32.42 24.83
N PRO A 13 -64.39 31.41 24.35
CA PRO A 13 -63.22 31.69 23.56
C PRO A 13 -63.64 32.55 22.37
N GLY A 14 -63.04 33.75 22.26
CA GLY A 14 -63.27 34.60 21.12
C GLY A 14 -62.93 33.83 19.84
N LEU A 15 -63.61 34.14 18.75
CA LEU A 15 -63.40 33.48 17.45
C LEU A 15 -61.90 33.49 17.07
N LEU A 16 -61.19 34.55 17.47
CA LEU A 16 -59.74 34.71 17.33
C LEU A 16 -58.92 33.64 18.09
N THR A 17 -59.29 33.25 19.31
CA THR A 17 -58.61 32.15 20.04
C THR A 17 -58.83 30.79 19.38
N VAL A 18 -60.02 30.55 18.80
CA VAL A 18 -60.29 29.32 18.04
C VAL A 18 -59.48 29.30 16.74
N VAL A 19 -59.41 30.44 16.03
CA VAL A 19 -58.59 30.58 14.81
C VAL A 19 -57.10 30.40 15.11
N LEU A 20 -56.58 30.99 16.19
CA LEU A 20 -55.18 30.80 16.62
C LEU A 20 -54.88 29.34 16.97
N LEU A 21 -55.80 28.65 17.64
CA LEU A 21 -55.64 27.24 17.99
C LEU A 21 -55.64 26.35 16.74
N LEU A 22 -56.55 26.60 15.79
CA LEU A 22 -56.56 25.89 14.51
C LEU A 22 -55.30 26.17 13.69
N ALA A 23 -54.82 27.42 13.65
CA ALA A 23 -53.58 27.77 12.99
C ALA A 23 -52.36 27.07 13.62
N GLY A 24 -52.32 26.99 14.96
CA GLY A 24 -51.30 26.24 15.67
C GLY A 24 -51.32 24.73 15.37
N ILE A 25 -52.50 24.12 15.29
CA ILE A 25 -52.66 22.70 14.91
C ILE A 25 -52.17 22.46 13.48
N VAL A 26 -52.51 23.36 12.55
CA VAL A 26 -52.07 23.25 11.15
C VAL A 26 -50.54 23.35 11.05
N LEU A 27 -49.90 24.29 11.75
CA LEU A 27 -48.44 24.42 11.77
C LEU A 27 -47.75 23.20 12.41
N CYS A 28 -48.31 22.64 13.48
CA CYS A 28 -47.80 21.41 14.08
C CYS A 28 -47.97 20.19 13.17
N ALA A 29 -49.08 20.10 12.43
CA ALA A 29 -49.31 19.02 11.48
C ALA A 29 -48.34 19.09 10.30
N ASP A 30 -48.04 20.30 9.80
CA ASP A 30 -47.09 20.53 8.71
C ASP A 30 -45.66 20.12 9.10
N ALA A 31 -45.20 20.55 10.28
CA ALA A 31 -43.89 20.16 10.81
C ALA A 31 -43.78 18.63 11.08
N TRP A 32 -44.88 17.98 11.43
CA TRP A 32 -44.92 16.52 11.65
C TRP A 32 -44.82 15.72 10.34
N LEU A 33 -45.42 16.24 9.27
CA LEU A 33 -45.36 15.62 7.94
C LEU A 33 -43.93 15.64 7.39
N GLU A 34 -43.19 16.74 7.57
CA GLU A 34 -41.78 16.84 7.14
C GLU A 34 -40.84 15.90 7.92
N ASP A 35 -41.01 15.77 9.24
CA ASP A 35 -40.19 14.86 10.07
C ASP A 35 -40.39 13.38 9.71
N SER A 36 -41.61 13.00 9.32
CA SER A 36 -41.94 11.63 8.94
C SER A 36 -41.19 11.16 7.67
N ALA A 37 -40.94 12.06 6.73
CA ALA A 37 -40.25 11.77 5.47
C ALA A 37 -38.73 11.58 5.65
N LEU A 38 -38.14 12.23 6.66
CA LEU A 38 -36.71 12.07 6.99
C LEU A 38 -36.43 10.74 7.71
N ARG A 39 -37.33 10.31 8.60
CA ARG A 39 -37.20 9.04 9.33
C ARG A 39 -37.19 7.83 8.40
N GLY A 40 -38.03 7.85 7.35
CA GLY A 40 -38.06 6.77 6.35
C GLY A 40 -36.73 6.57 5.59
N ARG A 41 -35.93 7.64 5.41
CA ARG A 41 -34.63 7.56 4.74
C ARG A 41 -33.55 6.94 5.62
N LEU A 42 -33.61 7.13 6.94
CA LEU A 42 -32.66 6.54 7.88
C LEU A 42 -32.86 5.03 7.96
N ASP A 43 -34.10 4.57 8.03
CA ASP A 43 -34.43 3.14 8.08
C ASP A 43 -33.96 2.39 6.82
N GLU A 44 -34.06 3.01 5.64
CA GLU A 44 -33.59 2.40 4.39
C GLU A 44 -32.05 2.29 4.34
N VAL A 45 -31.33 3.28 4.85
CA VAL A 45 -29.86 3.26 4.92
C VAL A 45 -29.38 2.21 5.93
N GLU A 46 -30.05 2.11 7.07
CA GLU A 46 -29.72 1.12 8.10
C GLU A 46 -30.04 -0.31 7.66
N ALA A 47 -31.13 -0.51 6.90
CA ALA A 47 -31.45 -1.78 6.26
C ALA A 47 -30.37 -2.20 5.25
N LYS A 48 -29.88 -1.27 4.42
CA LYS A 48 -28.77 -1.51 3.48
C LYS A 48 -27.48 -1.87 4.19
N LEU A 49 -27.15 -1.17 5.28
CA LEU A 49 -25.95 -1.44 6.09
C LEU A 49 -26.04 -2.82 6.75
N THR A 50 -27.21 -3.17 7.29
CA THR A 50 -27.47 -4.49 7.89
C THR A 50 -27.37 -5.61 6.85
N GLN A 51 -27.88 -5.40 5.64
CA GLN A 51 -27.78 -6.39 4.56
C GLN A 51 -26.33 -6.55 4.07
N ALA A 52 -25.58 -5.45 3.94
CA ALA A 52 -24.16 -5.49 3.59
C ALA A 52 -23.33 -6.23 4.66
N LYS A 53 -23.61 -5.97 5.95
CA LYS A 53 -22.98 -6.65 7.08
C LYS A 53 -23.26 -8.15 7.07
N ARG A 54 -24.53 -8.55 6.89
CA ARG A 54 -24.90 -9.98 6.76
C ARG A 54 -24.25 -10.66 5.56
N ARG A 55 -24.06 -9.94 4.44
CA ARG A 55 -23.37 -10.47 3.26
C ARG A 55 -21.87 -10.65 3.54
N ALA A 56 -21.24 -9.71 4.23
CA ALA A 56 -19.86 -9.85 4.70
C ALA A 56 -19.70 -11.03 5.67
N ASP A 57 -20.60 -11.15 6.66
CA ASP A 57 -20.58 -12.25 7.62
C ASP A 57 -20.79 -13.62 6.95
N ARG A 58 -21.63 -13.71 5.91
CA ARG A 58 -21.80 -14.94 5.11
C ARG A 58 -20.57 -15.29 4.27
N VAL A 59 -19.90 -14.28 3.70
CA VAL A 59 -18.64 -14.48 2.97
C VAL A 59 -17.54 -14.94 3.93
N ASP A 60 -17.45 -14.36 5.13
CA ASP A 60 -16.51 -14.79 6.16
C ASP A 60 -16.84 -16.18 6.71
N ALA A 61 -18.12 -16.53 6.88
CA ALA A 61 -18.54 -17.86 7.27
C ALA A 61 -18.22 -18.91 6.20
N GLY A 62 -18.46 -18.62 4.91
CA GLY A 62 -18.07 -19.50 3.81
C GLY A 62 -16.55 -19.64 3.67
N LYS A 63 -15.79 -18.60 3.99
CA LYS A 63 -14.32 -18.62 4.03
C LYS A 63 -13.77 -19.38 5.24
N ARG A 64 -14.52 -19.47 6.35
CA ARG A 64 -14.19 -20.32 7.50
C ARG A 64 -14.38 -21.80 7.18
N ASP A 65 -15.42 -22.16 6.45
CA ASP A 65 -15.73 -23.55 6.07
C ASP A 65 -14.84 -24.05 4.92
N SER A 66 -14.38 -23.15 4.05
CA SER A 66 -13.45 -23.45 2.95
C SER A 66 -11.99 -23.23 3.31
N ARG A 67 -11.66 -22.99 4.59
CA ARG A 67 -10.27 -22.83 5.04
C ARG A 67 -9.64 -24.23 4.95
N PRO A 68 -8.69 -24.48 4.03
CA PRO A 68 -7.82 -25.64 4.21
C PRO A 68 -7.19 -25.45 5.59
N GLU A 69 -7.14 -26.51 6.41
CA GLU A 69 -6.34 -26.52 7.63
C GLU A 69 -5.07 -25.70 7.39
N ASN A 70 -4.87 -24.61 8.14
CA ASN A 70 -3.72 -23.76 7.89
C ASN A 70 -2.50 -24.58 8.24
N VAL A 71 -1.85 -25.11 7.22
CA VAL A 71 -0.52 -25.72 7.34
C VAL A 71 0.49 -24.65 7.78
N PHE A 72 0.17 -23.35 7.65
CA PHE A 72 1.03 -22.23 8.03
C PHE A 72 0.28 -21.09 8.75
N SER A 73 0.85 -20.63 9.87
CA SER A 73 0.51 -19.40 10.59
C SER A 73 0.56 -18.17 9.68
N ALA A 74 -0.16 -17.10 10.03
CA ALA A 74 -0.18 -15.86 9.24
C ALA A 74 1.23 -15.23 9.10
N GLU A 75 2.09 -15.45 10.10
CA GLU A 75 3.51 -15.07 10.06
C GLU A 75 4.29 -15.93 9.07
N GLU A 76 4.09 -17.25 9.07
CA GLU A 76 4.73 -18.18 8.15
C GLU A 76 4.32 -17.91 6.69
N ALA A 77 3.06 -17.56 6.45
CA ALA A 77 2.60 -17.14 5.13
C ALA A 77 3.23 -15.81 4.66
N LYS A 78 3.53 -14.89 5.58
CA LYS A 78 4.24 -13.64 5.28
C LYS A 78 5.71 -13.91 4.96
N THR A 79 6.36 -14.73 5.77
CA THR A 79 7.74 -15.18 5.54
C THR A 79 7.85 -15.90 4.20
N LEU A 80 6.92 -16.82 3.90
CA LEU A 80 6.90 -17.55 2.64
C LEU A 80 6.73 -16.61 1.43
N ARG A 81 5.85 -15.59 1.52
CA ARG A 81 5.72 -14.57 0.47
C ARG A 81 6.99 -13.74 0.28
N GLN A 82 7.69 -13.41 1.36
CA GLN A 82 8.97 -12.70 1.30
C GLN A 82 10.06 -13.57 0.68
N THR A 83 10.13 -14.86 1.04
CA THR A 83 11.07 -15.83 0.45
C THR A 83 10.79 -16.07 -1.03
N ILE A 84 9.52 -16.16 -1.44
CA ILE A 84 9.14 -16.30 -2.86
C ILE A 84 9.56 -15.06 -3.66
N GLY A 85 9.49 -13.86 -3.08
CA GLY A 85 9.96 -12.64 -3.73
C GLY A 85 11.46 -12.67 -4.07
N LEU A 86 12.27 -13.34 -3.26
CA LEU A 86 13.72 -13.50 -3.48
C LEU A 86 14.05 -14.50 -4.61
N ILE A 87 13.12 -15.42 -4.92
CA ILE A 87 13.29 -16.46 -5.95
C ILE A 87 12.93 -15.93 -7.35
N ARG A 88 12.17 -14.83 -7.44
CA ARG A 88 11.71 -14.24 -8.71
C ARG A 88 12.77 -13.39 -9.43
N ILE A 89 14.03 -13.44 -9.02
CA ILE A 89 15.09 -12.70 -9.71
C ILE A 89 15.41 -13.40 -11.03
N ASP A 90 15.35 -12.64 -12.13
CA ASP A 90 15.82 -13.09 -13.44
C ASP A 90 17.36 -13.08 -13.45
N TRP A 91 17.95 -14.14 -12.90
CA TRP A 91 19.39 -14.33 -12.84
C TRP A 91 20.01 -14.33 -14.24
N GLU A 92 19.31 -14.88 -15.22
CA GLU A 92 19.80 -14.99 -16.59
C GLU A 92 19.95 -13.60 -17.21
N GLN A 93 18.94 -12.73 -17.05
CA GLN A 93 19.00 -11.34 -17.48
C GLN A 93 20.09 -10.55 -16.75
N LEU A 94 20.28 -10.78 -15.44
CA LEU A 94 21.35 -10.15 -14.68
C LEU A 94 22.73 -10.50 -15.26
N TYR A 95 23.03 -11.79 -15.42
CA TYR A 95 24.33 -12.21 -15.95
C TYR A 95 24.53 -11.75 -17.39
N ARG A 96 23.50 -11.80 -18.24
CA ARG A 96 23.55 -11.25 -19.61
C ARG A 96 23.86 -9.76 -19.63
N SER A 97 23.29 -8.99 -18.70
CA SER A 97 23.56 -7.54 -18.62
C SER A 97 25.01 -7.23 -18.25
N ILE A 98 25.60 -8.02 -17.35
CA ILE A 98 27.00 -7.87 -16.94
C ILE A 98 27.93 -8.28 -18.10
N ASP A 99 27.61 -9.38 -18.77
CA ASP A 99 28.36 -9.86 -19.94
C ASP A 99 28.34 -8.83 -21.08
N ALA A 100 27.17 -8.26 -21.38
CA ALA A 100 27.04 -7.19 -22.39
C ALA A 100 27.78 -5.90 -22.03
N ALA A 101 27.98 -5.62 -20.74
CA ALA A 101 28.80 -4.49 -20.28
C ALA A 101 30.31 -4.78 -20.34
N THR A 102 30.71 -6.05 -20.38
CA THR A 102 32.11 -6.49 -20.34
C THR A 102 32.76 -6.31 -21.70
N SER A 103 33.87 -5.57 -21.75
CA SER A 103 34.68 -5.38 -22.96
C SER A 103 35.93 -6.26 -22.92
N GLU A 104 36.68 -6.33 -24.03
CA GLU A 104 37.93 -7.09 -24.13
C GLU A 104 39.03 -6.62 -23.15
N ASP A 105 38.89 -5.42 -22.59
CA ASP A 105 39.83 -4.84 -21.62
C ASP A 105 39.47 -5.13 -20.16
N ILE A 106 38.43 -5.93 -19.92
CA ILE A 106 37.92 -6.31 -18.61
C ILE A 106 37.94 -7.83 -18.46
N ALA A 107 38.56 -8.30 -17.38
CA ALA A 107 38.55 -9.69 -16.96
C ALA A 107 37.79 -9.81 -15.63
N LEU A 108 36.65 -10.50 -15.63
CA LEU A 108 35.86 -10.72 -14.42
C LEU A 108 36.44 -11.90 -13.61
N LEU A 109 36.68 -11.68 -12.32
CA LEU A 109 37.18 -12.69 -11.39
C LEU A 109 36.06 -13.29 -10.53
N ALA A 110 35.11 -12.46 -10.09
CA ALA A 110 33.95 -12.94 -9.33
C ALA A 110 32.75 -12.01 -9.49
N ILE A 111 31.56 -12.60 -9.49
CA ILE A 111 30.27 -11.90 -9.43
C ILE A 111 29.51 -12.49 -8.23
N ARG A 112 29.22 -11.66 -7.23
CA ARG A 112 28.56 -12.03 -5.98
C ARG A 112 27.23 -11.27 -5.85
N PRO A 113 26.11 -11.87 -6.31
CA PRO A 113 24.80 -11.27 -6.09
C PRO A 113 24.27 -11.55 -4.68
N SER A 114 23.54 -10.60 -4.11
CA SER A 114 22.86 -10.71 -2.81
C SER A 114 21.37 -10.44 -2.94
N ALA A 115 20.57 -11.52 -3.08
CA ALA A 115 19.11 -11.43 -3.28
C ALA A 115 18.42 -10.56 -2.21
N ALA A 116 18.86 -10.69 -0.96
CA ALA A 116 18.34 -9.94 0.17
C ALA A 116 18.73 -8.46 0.12
N GLY A 117 19.99 -8.16 -0.25
CA GLY A 117 20.54 -6.80 -0.25
C GLY A 117 20.23 -5.98 -1.50
N LYS A 118 19.62 -6.59 -2.51
CA LYS A 118 19.39 -5.99 -3.81
C LYS A 118 20.63 -5.41 -4.49
N ALA A 119 21.75 -6.08 -4.27
CA ALA A 119 23.07 -5.62 -4.70
C ALA A 119 23.91 -6.74 -5.29
N VAL A 120 24.77 -6.38 -6.24
CA VAL A 120 25.80 -7.25 -6.82
C VAL A 120 27.17 -6.63 -6.59
N GLN A 121 28.11 -7.46 -6.18
CA GLN A 121 29.51 -7.10 -6.05
C GLN A 121 30.31 -7.83 -7.12
N ILE A 122 31.11 -7.08 -7.88
CA ILE A 122 31.86 -7.58 -9.03
C ILE A 122 33.33 -7.26 -8.77
N SER A 123 34.19 -8.28 -8.83
CA SER A 123 35.64 -8.09 -8.77
C SER A 123 36.27 -8.57 -10.07
N GLY A 124 37.29 -7.86 -10.54
CA GLY A 124 37.94 -8.14 -11.81
C GLY A 124 39.28 -7.45 -11.96
N GLU A 125 39.89 -7.64 -13.11
CA GLU A 125 41.07 -6.91 -13.57
C GLU A 125 40.69 -6.09 -14.81
N ALA A 126 41.17 -4.84 -14.89
CA ALA A 126 41.01 -3.98 -16.05
C ALA A 126 42.39 -3.62 -16.62
N ARG A 127 42.50 -3.48 -17.94
CA ARG A 127 43.77 -3.06 -18.58
C ARG A 127 44.29 -1.74 -18.02
N ASN A 128 43.40 -0.79 -17.75
CA ASN A 128 43.72 0.52 -17.22
C ASN A 128 42.50 1.15 -16.52
N MET A 129 42.70 2.32 -15.90
CA MET A 129 41.64 3.00 -15.13
C MET A 129 40.48 3.46 -16.02
N ALA A 130 40.77 3.85 -17.26
CA ALA A 130 39.72 4.27 -18.20
C ALA A 130 38.78 3.11 -18.55
N ALA A 131 39.31 1.91 -18.76
CA ALA A 131 38.51 0.70 -18.97
C ALA A 131 37.65 0.37 -17.74
N ALA A 132 38.21 0.45 -16.54
CA ALA A 132 37.45 0.21 -15.29
C ALA A 132 36.29 1.20 -15.13
N LEU A 133 36.51 2.49 -15.37
CA LEU A 133 35.46 3.51 -15.29
C LEU A 133 34.41 3.36 -16.41
N ALA A 134 34.85 3.04 -17.63
CA ALA A 134 33.93 2.75 -18.73
C ALA A 134 33.03 1.54 -18.40
N PHE A 135 33.57 0.53 -17.74
CA PHE A 135 32.81 -0.62 -17.26
C PHE A 135 31.79 -0.22 -16.17
N VAL A 136 32.18 0.63 -15.21
CA VAL A 136 31.24 1.18 -14.20
C VAL A 136 30.07 1.90 -14.87
N GLU A 137 30.34 2.75 -15.88
CA GLU A 137 29.26 3.44 -16.60
C GLU A 137 28.41 2.48 -17.44
N ALA A 138 29.01 1.46 -18.07
CA ALA A 138 28.29 0.46 -18.84
C ALA A 138 27.32 -0.37 -17.97
N LEU A 139 27.69 -0.62 -16.70
CA LEU A 139 26.86 -1.30 -15.70
C LEU A 139 25.68 -0.45 -15.20
N ARG A 140 25.65 0.87 -15.43
CA ARG A 140 24.51 1.74 -15.05
C ARG A 140 23.39 1.68 -16.09
N ARG A 141 22.91 0.48 -16.37
CA ARG A 141 21.81 0.19 -17.29
C ARG A 141 20.96 -0.94 -16.75
N GLU A 142 19.67 -0.91 -17.06
CA GLU A 142 18.73 -1.93 -16.62
C GLU A 142 19.24 -3.35 -16.94
N PRO A 143 19.19 -4.29 -15.99
CA PRO A 143 18.51 -4.23 -14.68
C PRO A 143 19.34 -3.61 -13.54
N LEU A 144 20.58 -3.20 -13.79
CA LEU A 144 21.49 -2.63 -12.79
C LEU A 144 21.41 -1.09 -12.74
N ASP A 145 21.68 -0.55 -11.55
CA ASP A 145 21.73 0.87 -11.28
C ASP A 145 22.74 1.18 -10.16
N LYS A 146 23.17 2.44 -10.06
CA LYS A 146 24.08 2.94 -9.02
C LYS A 146 25.39 2.14 -8.92
N ALA A 147 25.95 1.76 -10.06
CA ALA A 147 27.27 1.14 -10.09
C ALA A 147 28.34 2.13 -9.59
N VAL A 148 29.18 1.68 -8.66
CA VAL A 148 30.25 2.44 -8.01
C VAL A 148 31.52 1.60 -7.89
N LEU A 149 32.67 2.24 -8.12
CA LEU A 149 33.99 1.64 -7.89
C LEU A 149 34.32 1.75 -6.38
N LEU A 150 34.42 0.60 -5.70
CA LEU A 150 34.73 0.51 -4.27
C LEU A 150 36.24 0.57 -4.00
N SER A 151 37.02 -0.13 -4.81
CA SER A 151 38.47 -0.23 -4.66
C SER A 151 39.15 -0.41 -6.00
N HIS A 152 40.40 0.06 -6.10
CA HIS A 152 41.28 -0.18 -7.22
C HIS A 152 42.72 -0.36 -6.74
N GLN A 153 43.45 -1.32 -7.32
CA GLN A 153 44.85 -1.55 -7.01
C GLN A 153 45.60 -1.98 -8.27
N ILE A 154 46.79 -1.41 -8.48
CA ILE A 154 47.66 -1.80 -9.60
C ILE A 154 48.47 -3.04 -9.21
N LYS A 155 48.41 -4.08 -10.05
CA LYS A 155 49.16 -5.32 -9.86
C LYS A 155 50.60 -5.17 -10.35
N GLN A 156 51.46 -4.58 -9.53
CA GLN A 156 52.86 -4.29 -9.89
C GLN A 156 53.70 -5.55 -10.21
N SER A 157 53.28 -6.72 -9.75
CA SER A 157 53.95 -7.99 -10.03
C SER A 157 53.75 -8.50 -11.46
N ASP A 158 52.80 -7.93 -12.21
CA ASP A 158 52.50 -8.30 -13.58
C ASP A 158 53.12 -7.29 -14.56
N PRO A 159 53.81 -7.72 -15.63
CA PRO A 159 54.36 -6.82 -16.64
C PRO A 159 53.33 -5.87 -17.27
N GLN A 160 52.06 -6.31 -17.37
CA GLN A 160 50.97 -5.50 -17.92
C GLN A 160 50.37 -4.53 -16.90
N GLN A 161 50.72 -4.66 -15.61
CA GLN A 161 50.25 -3.82 -14.52
C GLN A 161 48.73 -3.54 -14.54
N PRO A 162 47.88 -4.58 -14.65
CA PRO A 162 46.44 -4.39 -14.69
C PRO A 162 45.92 -3.83 -13.36
N ILE A 163 44.77 -3.20 -13.41
CA ILE A 163 44.06 -2.66 -12.26
C ILE A 163 43.10 -3.71 -11.75
N LEU A 164 43.37 -4.28 -10.57
CA LEU A 164 42.36 -5.02 -9.83
C LEU A 164 41.31 -4.03 -9.35
N PHE A 165 40.05 -4.35 -9.59
CA PHE A 165 38.93 -3.51 -9.18
C PHE A 165 37.91 -4.31 -8.36
N GLU A 166 37.17 -3.55 -7.56
CA GLU A 166 35.97 -4.03 -6.89
C GLU A 166 34.86 -3.01 -7.13
N ILE A 167 33.73 -3.47 -7.66
CA ILE A 167 32.57 -2.66 -8.03
C ILE A 167 31.36 -3.17 -7.29
N ALA A 168 30.51 -2.26 -6.81
CA ALA A 168 29.18 -2.59 -6.32
C ALA A 168 28.13 -1.92 -7.20
N ALA A 169 27.04 -2.62 -7.48
CA ALA A 169 25.86 -2.09 -8.13
C ALA A 169 24.59 -2.57 -7.43
N THR A 170 23.52 -1.81 -7.55
CA THR A 170 22.18 -2.19 -7.07
C THR A 170 21.34 -2.64 -8.26
N TRP A 171 20.30 -3.45 -8.04
CA TRP A 171 19.36 -3.79 -9.11
C TRP A 171 18.00 -3.13 -8.92
N LEU A 172 17.39 -2.77 -10.04
CA LEU A 172 16.04 -2.26 -10.11
C LEU A 172 15.09 -3.46 -9.97
N THR A 173 14.29 -3.48 -8.91
CA THR A 173 13.21 -4.47 -8.82
C THR A 173 12.01 -3.89 -9.56
N GLY A 174 11.49 -4.61 -10.56
CA GLY A 174 10.24 -4.24 -11.22
C GLY A 174 9.15 -4.00 -10.17
N SER A 175 8.53 -2.83 -10.27
CA SER A 175 7.35 -2.41 -9.49
C SER A 175 6.15 -3.30 -9.78
#